data_AF-A0A453QLZ7-F1
#
_entry.id   AF-A0A453QLZ7-F1
#
_cell.length_a   1.000
_cell.length_b   1.000
_cell.length_c   1.000
_cell.angle_alpha   90.00
_cell.angle_beta   90.00
_cell.angle_gamma   90.00
#
_symmetry.space_group_name_H-M   'P 1'
#
loop_
_entity.id
_entity.type
_entity.pdbx_description
1 polymer ?
#
loop_
_entity_poly.entity_id
_entity_poly.type
_entity_poly.pdbx_seq_one_letter_code
_entity_poly.pdbx_strand_id
1 'polypeptide(L)'
;MPESSSDPGNGKGKRSLPSWMGSGDGGGGGGSPGKKKHAEAARERAPTGPDFSKLLDGVVFVLSGFVNPERGRLRSQALDMGAVYRPDWSSDCTLLVCAFANTPKFRQVQSENGTIVAKEWISESHSQRKLVDIEPYLMHAGNPWRKNKEPAESSQGGKFFHPT
;
A
#
# COMPACT_ATOMS: atom_id res chain seq x y z
N MET A 1 0.47 56.72 50.67
CA MET A 1 1.70 56.19 50.05
C MET A 1 1.29 55.42 48.81
N PRO A 2 1.65 55.88 47.59
CA PRO A 2 1.70 55.00 46.42
C PRO A 2 3.14 54.60 46.13
N GLU A 3 3.34 53.31 45.95
CA GLU A 3 4.62 52.66 45.69
C GLU A 3 4.83 52.48 44.17
N SER A 4 6.07 52.75 43.77
CA SER A 4 6.85 52.34 42.59
C SER A 4 6.24 51.39 41.55
N SER A 5 6.45 51.73 40.26
CA SER A 5 7.40 51.06 39.35
C SER A 5 6.93 50.84 37.90
N SER A 6 7.74 51.41 37.00
CA SER A 6 8.32 50.78 35.79
C SER A 6 7.54 50.78 34.47
N ASP A 7 8.07 51.60 33.55
CA ASP A 7 8.07 51.46 32.09
C ASP A 7 8.32 50.03 31.59
N PRO A 8 7.77 49.65 30.42
CA PRO A 8 8.69 49.39 29.31
C PRO A 8 8.18 49.79 27.91
N GLY A 9 9.05 50.44 27.14
CA GLY A 9 9.70 49.76 26.00
C GLY A 9 8.96 49.73 24.66
N ASN A 10 9.06 50.82 23.91
CA ASN A 10 8.82 50.91 22.46
C ASN A 10 9.79 49.99 21.67
N GLY A 11 9.28 48.89 21.11
CA GLY A 11 10.02 47.96 20.25
C GLY A 11 9.38 47.78 18.88
N LYS A 12 9.82 48.55 17.89
CA LYS A 12 9.47 48.40 16.46
C LYS A 12 10.05 47.09 15.89
N GLY A 13 9.30 46.00 15.98
CA GLY A 13 9.58 44.76 15.25
C GLY A 13 9.20 44.86 13.77
N LYS A 14 10.17 45.23 12.91
CA LYS A 14 10.09 45.00 11.46
C LYS A 14 10.07 43.50 11.21
N ARG A 15 8.89 42.91 11.00
CA ARG A 15 8.74 41.55 10.49
C ARG A 15 8.99 41.55 8.98
N SER A 16 10.13 41.03 8.57
CA SER A 16 10.44 40.77 7.16
C SER A 16 9.50 39.69 6.63
N LEU A 17 8.66 40.05 5.66
CA LEU A 17 7.84 39.10 4.92
C LEU A 17 8.73 38.35 3.90
N PRO A 18 8.54 37.02 3.71
CA PRO A 18 9.31 36.25 2.73
C PRO A 18 9.07 36.75 1.30
N SER A 19 10.13 36.72 0.48
CA SER A 19 10.27 37.29 -0.87
C SER A 19 9.34 36.73 -1.96
N TRP A 20 8.32 35.95 -1.62
CA TRP A 20 7.37 35.40 -2.58
C TRP A 20 6.01 36.13 -2.60
N MET A 21 5.80 37.07 -1.68
CA MET A 21 4.57 37.84 -1.56
C MET A 21 4.83 39.29 -1.99
N GLY A 22 4.82 39.51 -3.30
CA GLY A 22 5.01 40.83 -3.91
C GLY A 22 4.52 40.86 -5.36
N SER A 23 3.27 41.30 -5.53
CA SER A 23 2.63 41.93 -6.68
C SER A 23 3.02 41.49 -8.11
N GLY A 24 2.09 40.80 -8.77
CA GLY A 24 2.02 40.66 -10.23
C GLY A 24 0.58 40.93 -10.72
N ASP A 25 0.47 41.88 -11.64
CA ASP A 25 -0.72 42.43 -12.27
C ASP A 25 -1.55 41.41 -13.09
N GLY A 26 -2.82 41.73 -13.32
CA GLY A 26 -3.87 40.83 -13.83
C GLY A 26 -3.74 40.35 -15.28
N GLY A 27 -4.48 39.27 -15.58
CA GLY A 27 -4.66 38.74 -16.93
C GLY A 27 -5.54 37.49 -16.93
N GLY A 28 -6.82 37.65 -17.31
CA GLY A 28 -7.78 36.56 -17.40
C GLY A 28 -7.55 35.61 -18.58
N GLY A 29 -8.07 34.39 -18.46
CA GLY A 29 -8.10 33.41 -19.54
C GLY A 29 -8.59 32.06 -19.04
N GLY A 30 -9.88 31.78 -19.24
CA GLY A 30 -10.47 30.48 -18.97
C GLY A 30 -9.88 29.40 -19.88
N GLY A 31 -9.55 28.26 -19.29
CA GLY A 31 -9.06 27.07 -19.98
C GLY A 31 -9.40 25.82 -19.17
N SER A 32 -10.13 24.90 -19.79
CA SER A 32 -10.63 23.61 -19.31
C SER A 32 -9.65 22.81 -18.42
N PRO A 33 -10.14 22.10 -17.38
CA PRO A 33 -9.33 21.08 -16.73
C PRO A 33 -9.45 19.75 -17.50
N GLY A 34 -8.55 19.56 -18.45
CA GLY A 34 -8.17 18.21 -18.87
C GLY A 34 -7.27 17.56 -17.82
N LYS A 35 -7.36 16.22 -17.75
CA LYS A 35 -6.33 15.27 -17.28
C LYS A 35 -6.09 15.19 -15.76
N LYS A 36 -6.57 14.08 -15.17
CA LYS A 36 -5.90 13.40 -14.06
C LYS A 36 -5.66 11.94 -14.45
N LYS A 37 -4.67 11.73 -15.32
CA LYS A 37 -3.94 10.45 -15.39
C LYS A 37 -3.11 10.37 -14.12
N HIS A 38 -3.59 9.64 -13.12
CA HIS A 38 -2.77 9.28 -11.97
C HIS A 38 -1.80 8.19 -12.41
N ALA A 39 -0.62 8.65 -12.83
CA ALA A 39 0.58 7.85 -12.97
C ALA A 39 0.89 7.17 -11.64
N GLU A 40 0.88 5.84 -11.67
CA GLU A 40 1.96 4.98 -11.22
C GLU A 40 3.00 5.66 -10.32
N ALA A 41 2.71 5.71 -9.02
CA ALA A 41 3.73 5.94 -8.00
C ALA A 41 4.32 4.60 -7.59
N ALA A 42 5.10 3.99 -8.49
CA ALA A 42 6.07 2.96 -8.15
C ALA A 42 7.24 3.69 -7.46
N ARG A 43 7.14 3.84 -6.14
CA ARG A 43 8.21 4.38 -5.29
C ARG A 43 9.27 3.29 -5.14
N GLU A 44 10.46 3.54 -5.67
CA GLU A 44 11.66 2.75 -5.41
C GLU A 44 11.87 2.62 -3.89
N ARG A 45 11.75 1.38 -3.38
CA ARG A 45 12.10 0.99 -2.02
C ARG A 45 13.32 0.06 -2.10
N ALA A 46 14.15 0.13 -1.06
CA ALA A 46 15.43 -0.56 -0.88
C ALA A 46 15.43 -2.03 -1.37
N PRO A 47 16.59 -2.58 -1.79
CA PRO A 47 16.70 -3.93 -2.33
C PRO A 47 16.45 -4.94 -1.20
N THR A 48 15.19 -5.27 -1.00
CA THR A 48 14.83 -6.55 -0.42
C THR A 48 15.30 -7.60 -1.43
N GLY A 49 16.09 -8.58 -0.99
CA GLY A 49 16.67 -9.59 -1.89
C GLY A 49 15.64 -10.12 -2.90
N PRO A 50 16.07 -10.54 -4.11
CA PRO A 50 15.22 -10.74 -5.29
C PRO A 50 14.04 -11.70 -5.09
N ASP A 51 14.01 -12.44 -3.98
CA ASP A 51 12.97 -13.42 -3.64
C ASP A 51 11.83 -12.81 -2.81
N PHE A 52 12.10 -11.76 -2.02
CA PHE A 52 11.08 -11.19 -1.11
C PHE A 52 10.03 -10.38 -1.87
N SER A 53 10.45 -9.54 -2.81
CA SER A 53 9.55 -8.78 -3.68
C SER A 53 8.85 -9.63 -4.74
N LYS A 54 9.20 -10.92 -4.85
CA LYS A 54 8.49 -11.89 -5.68
C LYS A 54 7.51 -12.74 -4.89
N LEU A 55 7.47 -12.57 -3.56
CA LEU A 55 6.61 -13.38 -2.72
C LEU A 55 5.17 -13.26 -3.18
N LEU A 56 4.64 -12.08 -3.47
CA LEU A 56 3.27 -11.84 -3.94
C LEU A 56 3.22 -11.38 -5.41
N ASP A 57 4.20 -11.78 -6.24
CA ASP A 57 4.16 -11.45 -7.67
C ASP A 57 2.86 -11.98 -8.31
N GLY A 58 2.28 -11.17 -9.20
CA GLY A 58 1.01 -11.47 -9.87
C GLY A 58 -0.25 -11.36 -8.99
N VAL A 59 -0.13 -10.93 -7.73
CA VAL A 59 -1.27 -10.67 -6.84
C VAL A 59 -1.71 -9.21 -6.95
N VAL A 60 -2.99 -8.99 -7.25
CA VAL A 60 -3.61 -7.66 -7.23
C VAL A 60 -4.63 -7.65 -6.10
N PHE A 61 -4.42 -6.80 -5.09
CA PHE A 61 -5.18 -6.83 -3.86
C PHE A 61 -5.90 -5.52 -3.53
N VAL A 62 -6.99 -5.65 -2.80
CA VAL A 62 -7.79 -4.56 -2.23
C VAL A 62 -7.83 -4.69 -0.72
N LEU A 63 -7.93 -3.55 -0.02
CA LEU A 63 -8.11 -3.48 1.42
C LEU A 63 -9.55 -3.04 1.76
N SER A 64 -10.25 -3.77 2.64
CA SER A 64 -11.58 -3.41 3.14
C SER A 64 -11.65 -3.44 4.66
N GLY A 65 -12.24 -2.38 5.25
CA GLY A 65 -12.48 -2.31 6.71
C GLY A 65 -11.29 -1.84 7.55
N PHE A 66 -10.26 -1.24 6.95
CA PHE A 66 -9.09 -0.72 7.67
C PHE A 66 -9.02 0.81 7.65
N VAL A 67 -8.65 1.40 8.79
CA VAL A 67 -8.36 2.83 8.95
C VAL A 67 -6.85 3.08 8.99
N ASN A 68 -6.42 4.32 8.76
CA ASN A 68 -5.00 4.67 8.95
C ASN A 68 -4.69 4.74 10.46
N PRO A 69 -3.51 4.32 10.95
CA PRO A 69 -2.29 3.92 10.21
C PRO A 69 -2.28 2.46 9.73
N GLU A 70 -3.18 1.60 10.19
CA GLU A 70 -3.19 0.18 9.88
C GLU A 70 -3.30 -0.11 8.37
N ARG A 71 -4.20 0.60 7.68
CA ARG A 71 -4.36 0.51 6.22
C ARG A 71 -3.05 0.81 5.49
N GLY A 72 -2.33 1.85 5.93
CA GLY A 72 -1.05 2.25 5.36
C GLY A 72 0.03 1.19 5.56
N ARG A 73 0.07 0.58 6.76
CA ARG A 73 1.01 -0.51 7.08
C ARG A 73 0.77 -1.73 6.19
N LEU A 74 -0.46 -2.24 6.14
CA LEU A 74 -0.82 -3.42 5.34
C LEU A 74 -0.53 -3.20 3.85
N ARG A 75 -0.88 -2.02 3.33
CA ARG A 75 -0.56 -1.64 1.95
C ARG A 75 0.94 -1.71 1.72
N SER A 76 1.72 -1.10 2.59
CA SER A 76 3.18 -1.05 2.45
C SER A 76 3.80 -2.45 2.48
N GLN A 77 3.38 -3.31 3.41
CA GLN A 77 3.88 -4.68 3.54
C GLN A 77 3.59 -5.53 2.30
N ALA A 78 2.37 -5.44 1.77
CA ALA A 78 1.99 -6.18 0.56
C ALA A 78 2.75 -5.68 -0.68
N LEU A 79 2.93 -4.36 -0.81
CA LEU A 79 3.74 -3.78 -1.89
C LEU A 79 5.22 -4.21 -1.80
N ASP A 80 5.78 -4.29 -0.59
CA ASP A 80 7.16 -4.75 -0.38
C ASP A 80 7.36 -6.22 -0.79
N MET A 81 6.29 -7.02 -0.69
CA MET A 81 6.27 -8.41 -1.15
C MET A 81 5.97 -8.56 -2.65
N GLY A 82 5.72 -7.47 -3.39
CA GLY A 82 5.45 -7.51 -4.84
C GLY A 82 3.99 -7.51 -5.27
N ALA A 83 3.06 -7.38 -4.33
CA ALA A 83 1.65 -7.27 -4.67
C ALA A 83 1.33 -5.90 -5.27
N VAL A 84 0.25 -5.81 -6.04
CA VAL A 84 -0.25 -4.56 -6.61
C VAL A 84 -1.50 -4.11 -5.86
N TYR A 85 -1.50 -2.89 -5.34
CA TYR A 85 -2.63 -2.34 -4.59
C TYR A 85 -3.67 -1.66 -5.50
N ARG A 86 -4.95 -1.95 -5.28
CA ARG A 86 -6.10 -1.22 -5.85
C ARG A 86 -6.97 -0.60 -4.74
N PRO A 87 -7.45 0.64 -4.93
CA PRO A 87 -8.34 1.28 -3.96
C PRO A 87 -9.73 0.63 -3.93
N ASP A 88 -10.19 0.14 -5.08
CA ASP A 88 -11.50 -0.48 -5.28
C ASP A 88 -11.37 -1.80 -6.02
N TRP A 89 -12.38 -2.65 -5.85
CA TRP A 89 -12.41 -3.96 -6.49
C TRP A 89 -12.72 -3.80 -7.98
N SER A 90 -11.92 -4.48 -8.80
CA SER A 90 -12.00 -4.49 -10.26
C SER A 90 -11.64 -5.88 -10.78
N SER A 91 -11.94 -6.15 -12.05
CA SER A 91 -11.75 -7.49 -12.67
C SER A 91 -10.29 -7.97 -12.72
N ASP A 92 -9.31 -7.10 -12.50
CA ASP A 92 -7.89 -7.45 -12.38
C ASP A 92 -7.51 -7.88 -10.95
N CYS A 93 -8.36 -7.61 -9.96
CA CYS A 93 -8.15 -7.97 -8.56
C CYS A 93 -8.28 -9.49 -8.37
N THR A 94 -7.36 -10.07 -7.62
CA THR A 94 -7.32 -11.51 -7.34
C THR A 94 -7.54 -11.80 -5.85
N LEU A 95 -7.33 -10.81 -4.98
CA LEU A 95 -7.37 -10.99 -3.54
C LEU A 95 -8.01 -9.80 -2.80
N LEU A 96 -8.96 -10.07 -1.92
CA LEU A 96 -9.48 -9.08 -0.97
C LEU A 96 -8.89 -9.37 0.41
N VAL A 97 -8.19 -8.40 0.99
CA VAL A 97 -7.83 -8.42 2.41
C VAL A 97 -8.92 -7.67 3.17
N CYS A 98 -9.60 -8.37 4.06
CA CYS A 98 -10.75 -7.83 4.77
C CYS A 98 -10.55 -7.86 6.28
N ALA A 99 -11.01 -6.82 6.97
CA ALA A 99 -11.04 -6.81 8.44
C ALA A 99 -12.18 -7.67 8.99
N PHE A 100 -13.34 -7.69 8.31
CA PHE A 100 -14.56 -8.34 8.80
C PHE A 100 -15.40 -8.90 7.64
N ALA A 101 -16.08 -10.04 7.85
CA ALA A 101 -16.86 -10.71 6.80
C ALA A 101 -18.11 -9.91 6.36
N ASN A 102 -18.63 -9.02 7.20
CA ASN A 102 -19.92 -8.33 6.97
C ASN A 102 -19.81 -7.01 6.20
N THR A 103 -18.75 -6.82 5.40
CA THR A 103 -18.61 -5.59 4.60
C THR A 103 -19.36 -5.71 3.26
N PRO A 104 -19.90 -4.60 2.70
CA PRO A 104 -20.47 -4.62 1.35
C PRO A 104 -19.49 -5.11 0.29
N LYS A 105 -18.19 -4.76 0.42
CA LYS A 105 -17.11 -5.26 -0.45
C LYS A 105 -16.93 -6.78 -0.34
N PHE A 106 -17.07 -7.38 0.85
CA PHE A 106 -16.99 -8.83 0.99
C PHE A 106 -18.02 -9.54 0.12
N ARG A 107 -19.29 -9.11 0.19
CA ARG A 107 -20.39 -9.71 -0.59
C ARG A 107 -20.17 -9.54 -2.09
N GLN A 108 -19.68 -8.37 -2.51
CA GLN A 108 -19.32 -8.13 -3.90
C GLN A 108 -18.26 -9.14 -4.38
N VAL A 109 -17.15 -9.24 -3.66
CA VAL A 109 -16.04 -10.13 -4.05
C VAL A 109 -16.46 -11.60 -4.02
N GLN A 110 -17.27 -11.99 -3.05
CA GLN A 110 -17.87 -13.33 -3.01
C GLN A 110 -18.72 -13.63 -4.24
N SER A 111 -19.54 -12.67 -4.70
CA SER A 111 -20.34 -12.84 -5.92
C SER A 111 -19.51 -12.89 -7.20
N GLU A 112 -18.33 -12.26 -7.18
CA GLU A 112 -17.36 -12.29 -8.28
C GLU A 112 -16.37 -13.48 -8.15
N ASN A 113 -16.64 -14.41 -7.23
CA ASN A 113 -15.79 -15.56 -6.91
C ASN A 113 -14.33 -15.17 -6.61
N GLY A 114 -14.08 -14.03 -5.97
CA GLY A 114 -12.72 -13.65 -5.55
C GLY A 114 -12.30 -14.31 -4.24
N THR A 115 -11.00 -14.50 -4.02
CA THR A 115 -10.47 -14.99 -2.75
C THR A 115 -10.43 -13.87 -1.71
N ILE A 116 -10.87 -14.17 -0.48
CA ILE A 116 -10.91 -13.21 0.63
C ILE A 116 -10.11 -13.75 1.81
N VAL A 117 -9.18 -12.94 2.34
CA VAL A 117 -8.32 -13.28 3.46
C VAL A 117 -8.33 -12.23 4.56
N ALA A 118 -7.93 -12.65 5.76
CA ALA A 118 -7.67 -11.77 6.88
C ALA A 118 -6.31 -11.03 6.74
N LYS A 119 -6.15 -9.91 7.46
CA LYS A 119 -4.91 -9.08 7.41
C LYS A 119 -3.67 -9.80 7.94
N GLU A 120 -3.90 -10.79 8.79
CA GLU A 120 -2.88 -11.57 9.49
C GLU A 120 -2.01 -12.29 8.46
N TRP A 121 -2.58 -12.74 7.34
CA TRP A 121 -1.81 -13.37 6.26
C TRP A 121 -0.73 -12.47 5.67
N ILE A 122 -1.05 -11.19 5.39
CA ILE A 122 -0.07 -10.19 4.92
C ILE A 122 0.95 -9.89 6.00
N SER A 123 0.49 -9.72 7.24
CA SER A 123 1.33 -9.35 8.37
C SER A 123 2.36 -10.46 8.68
N GLU A 124 1.90 -11.71 8.67
CA GLU A 124 2.70 -12.89 8.96
C GLU A 124 3.67 -13.20 7.83
N SER A 125 3.21 -13.17 6.57
CA SER A 125 4.08 -13.37 5.40
C SER A 125 5.23 -12.36 5.38
N HIS A 126 4.90 -11.10 5.68
CA HIS A 126 5.90 -10.04 5.75
C HIS A 126 6.86 -10.22 6.94
N SER A 127 6.35 -10.59 8.12
CA SER A 127 7.14 -10.81 9.33
C SER A 127 8.15 -11.94 9.14
N GLN A 128 7.70 -13.08 8.60
CA GLN A 128 8.55 -14.25 8.37
C GLN A 128 9.40 -14.14 7.10
N ARG A 129 9.22 -13.07 6.31
CA ARG A 129 9.83 -12.89 4.99
C ARG A 129 9.66 -14.09 4.06
N LYS A 130 8.52 -14.77 4.16
CA LYS A 130 8.18 -15.95 3.37
C LYS A 130 6.69 -15.96 3.09
N LEU A 131 6.27 -16.70 2.08
CA LEU A 131 4.87 -16.91 1.84
C LEU A 131 4.32 -17.97 2.82
N VAL A 132 3.47 -17.56 3.75
CA VAL A 132 2.77 -18.51 4.62
C VAL A 132 1.50 -19.04 3.94
N ASP A 133 1.06 -20.21 4.38
CA ASP A 133 -0.16 -20.84 3.88
C ASP A 133 -1.35 -19.90 3.99
N ILE A 134 -2.14 -19.81 2.93
CA ILE A 134 -3.29 -18.89 2.87
C ILE A 134 -4.51 -19.47 3.60
N GLU A 135 -4.64 -20.81 3.63
CA GLU A 135 -5.83 -21.52 4.11
C GLU A 135 -6.28 -21.12 5.53
N PRO A 136 -5.38 -20.98 6.53
CA PRO A 136 -5.78 -20.60 7.88
C PRO A 136 -6.37 -19.19 7.98
N TYR A 137 -6.15 -18.35 6.96
CA TYR A 137 -6.55 -16.96 6.92
C TYR A 137 -7.68 -16.70 5.92
N LEU A 138 -8.15 -17.73 5.21
CA LEU A 138 -9.25 -17.60 4.26
C LEU A 138 -10.55 -17.29 5.00
N MET A 139 -11.15 -16.17 4.63
CA MET A 139 -12.52 -15.84 5.00
C MET A 139 -13.50 -16.34 3.94
N HIS A 140 -13.05 -16.44 2.69
CA HIS A 140 -13.78 -17.05 1.59
C HIS A 140 -12.81 -17.56 0.53
N ALA A 141 -12.94 -18.83 0.14
CA ALA A 141 -12.17 -19.44 -0.93
C ALA A 141 -12.88 -19.20 -2.27
N GLY A 142 -12.21 -18.49 -3.18
CA GLY A 142 -12.71 -18.21 -4.52
C GLY A 142 -11.72 -18.66 -5.60
N ASN A 143 -11.61 -17.88 -6.66
CA ASN A 143 -10.66 -18.04 -7.73
C ASN A 143 -9.21 -17.93 -7.22
N PRO A 144 -8.25 -18.58 -7.88
CA PRO A 144 -6.85 -18.52 -7.51
C PRO A 144 -6.36 -17.07 -7.33
N TRP A 145 -5.86 -16.76 -6.14
CA TRP A 145 -5.36 -15.43 -5.78
C TRP A 145 -4.01 -15.10 -6.45
N ARG A 146 -3.31 -16.12 -6.97
CA ARG A 146 -2.15 -15.98 -7.87
C ARG A 146 -2.49 -16.41 -9.27
N LYS A 147 -2.04 -15.60 -10.23
CA LYS A 147 -1.92 -16.02 -11.63
C LYS A 147 -0.65 -16.89 -11.71
N ASN A 148 -0.81 -18.18 -12.01
CA ASN A 148 0.30 -19.13 -12.09
C ASN A 148 1.39 -18.60 -13.04
N LYS A 149 2.57 -18.31 -12.51
CA LYS A 149 3.81 -18.55 -13.23
C LYS A 149 4.40 -19.77 -12.56
N GLU A 150 4.60 -20.83 -13.34
CA GLU A 150 5.33 -22.03 -12.95
C GLU A 150 6.44 -21.68 -11.95
N PRO A 151 6.48 -22.31 -10.76
CA PRO A 151 7.56 -22.09 -9.82
C PRO A 151 8.86 -22.48 -10.52
N ALA A 152 9.82 -21.55 -10.60
CA ALA A 152 11.17 -21.89 -11.01
C ALA A 152 11.70 -22.93 -10.03
N GLU A 153 11.79 -24.19 -10.50
CA GLU A 153 12.34 -25.30 -9.74
C GLU A 153 13.68 -24.89 -9.12
N SER A 154 13.70 -24.79 -7.79
CA SER A 154 14.94 -24.79 -7.03
C SER A 154 15.60 -26.16 -7.25
N SER A 155 16.58 -26.17 -8.15
CA SER A 155 17.35 -27.34 -8.52
C SER A 155 18.06 -27.92 -7.31
N GLN A 156 17.50 -28.95 -6.67
CA GLN A 156 18.28 -29.87 -5.85
C GLN A 156 18.84 -30.97 -6.76
N GLY A 157 19.99 -30.67 -7.35
CA GLY A 157 20.85 -31.66 -7.98
C GLY A 157 21.42 -32.63 -6.95
N GLY A 158 21.46 -33.91 -7.32
CA GLY A 158 22.09 -34.94 -6.50
C GLY A 158 21.83 -36.36 -6.98
N LYS A 159 21.84 -36.60 -8.29
CA LYS A 159 21.84 -37.95 -8.88
C LYS A 159 23.19 -38.62 -8.60
N PHE A 160 23.30 -39.34 -7.48
CA PHE A 160 24.37 -40.32 -7.28
C PHE A 160 23.97 -41.61 -8.01
N PHE A 161 24.50 -41.77 -9.23
CA PHE A 161 24.63 -43.07 -9.86
C PHE A 161 25.86 -43.75 -9.26
N HIS A 162 25.67 -44.93 -8.70
CA HIS A 162 26.75 -45.84 -8.31
C HIS A 162 26.84 -46.89 -9.42
N PRO A 163 27.92 -46.98 -10.21
CA PRO A 163 28.17 -48.15 -11.02
C PRO A 163 28.70 -49.29 -10.14
N THR A 164 28.41 -50.50 -10.59
CA THR A 164 28.68 -51.82 -10.03
C THR A 164 30.16 -52.08 -9.73
#